data_AF-A0AAE4YZJ7-F1
#
_entry.id   AF-A0AAE4YZJ7-F1
#
_cell.length_a   1.000
_cell.length_b   1.000
_cell.length_c   1.000
_cell.angle_alpha   90.00
_cell.angle_beta   90.00
_cell.angle_gamma   90.00
#
_symmetry.space_group_name_H-M   'P 1'
#
loop_
_entity.id
_entity.type
_entity.pdbx_description
1 polymer ?
#
loop_
_entity_poly.entity_id
_entity_poly.type
_entity_poly.pdbx_seq_one_letter_code
_entity_poly.pdbx_strand_id
1 'polypeptide(L)' 'MQDTRQQQLLIAGGGIGGLAAALGAARAGWAVDLFERAPAFGEVGAGVQ' A
#
# COMPACT_ATOMS: atom_id res chain seq x y z
N MET A 1 25.47 -17.60 -0.42
CA MET A 1 23.99 -17.65 -0.32
C MET A 1 23.53 -16.27 0.12
N GLN A 2 22.85 -15.52 -0.74
CA GLN A 2 22.31 -14.21 -0.35
C GLN A 2 21.06 -14.44 0.49
N ASP A 3 21.12 -13.97 1.73
CA ASP A 3 20.03 -13.99 2.70
C ASP A 3 18.86 -13.17 2.11
N THR A 4 17.90 -13.86 1.48
CA THR A 4 16.78 -13.21 0.76
C THR A 4 15.72 -12.79 1.78
N ARG A 5 16.09 -11.90 2.70
CA ARG A 5 15.12 -11.30 3.60
C ARG A 5 14.29 -10.31 2.80
N GLN A 6 13.10 -10.76 2.39
CA GLN A 6 12.05 -9.91 1.84
C GLN A 6 11.80 -8.77 2.83
N GLN A 7 11.96 -7.53 2.37
CA GLN A 7 11.72 -6.34 3.20
C GLN A 7 10.22 -6.23 3.49
N GLN A 8 9.86 -5.87 4.73
CA GLN A 8 8.46 -5.70 5.14
C GLN A 8 8.13 -4.21 5.30
N LEU A 9 6.97 -3.78 4.77
CA LEU A 9 6.46 -2.41 4.87
C LEU A 9 5.02 -2.42 5.39
N LEU A 10 4.78 -1.66 6.46
CA LEU A 10 3.43 -1.37 6.93
C LEU A 10 2.99 0.02 6.46
N ILE A 11 1.79 0.13 5.90
CA ILE A 11 1.17 1.37 5.46
C ILE A 11 -0.12 1.59 6.25
N ALA A 12 -0.23 2.75 6.90
CA ALA A 12 -1.43 3.18 7.59
C ALA A 12 -2.17 4.24 6.76
N GLY A 13 -3.28 3.84 6.14
CA GLY A 13 -4.11 4.65 5.25
C GLY A 13 -4.20 4.05 3.84
N GLY A 14 -5.42 3.82 3.39
CA GLY A 14 -5.79 3.24 2.09
C GLY A 14 -6.30 4.24 1.07
N GLY A 15 -5.94 5.52 1.22
CA GLY A 15 -6.16 6.52 0.16
C GLY A 15 -5.22 6.30 -1.04
N ILE A 16 -5.36 7.14 -2.07
CA ILE A 16 -4.58 7.04 -3.32
C ILE A 16 -3.08 6.96 -3.06
N GLY A 17 -2.55 7.81 -2.18
CA GLY A 17 -1.12 7.79 -1.84
C GLY A 17 -0.67 6.49 -1.16
N GLY A 18 -1.49 5.94 -0.26
CA GLY A 18 -1.20 4.68 0.43
C GLY A 18 -1.21 3.49 -0.52
N LEU A 19 -2.22 3.41 -1.40
CA LEU A 19 -2.31 2.38 -2.44
C LEU A 19 -1.17 2.50 -3.47
N ALA A 20 -0.81 3.72 -3.87
CA ALA A 20 0.31 3.97 -4.77
C ALA A 20 1.65 3.54 -4.15
N ALA A 21 1.87 3.84 -2.87
CA ALA A 21 3.04 3.39 -2.12
C ALA A 21 3.09 1.86 -2.00
N ALA A 22 1.96 1.23 -1.69
CA ALA A 22 1.84 -0.23 -1.61
C ALA A 22 2.20 -0.90 -2.94
N LEU A 23 1.66 -0.39 -4.04
CA LEU A 23 1.96 -0.88 -5.38
C LEU A 23 3.44 -0.73 -5.73
N GLY A 24 4.04 0.44 -5.45
CA GLY A 24 5.47 0.68 -5.69
C GLY A 24 6.37 -0.28 -4.91
N ALA A 25 6.10 -0.45 -3.61
CA ALA A 25 6.86 -1.34 -2.74
C ALA A 25 6.71 -2.82 -3.13
N ALA A 26 5.49 -3.26 -3.45
CA ALA A 26 5.25 -4.62 -3.94
C ALA A 26 6.03 -4.91 -5.24
N ARG A 27 6.08 -3.95 -6.17
CA ARG A 27 6.88 -4.08 -7.40
C ARG A 27 8.39 -4.09 -7.15
N ALA A 28 8.83 -3.50 -6.04
CA ALA A 28 10.22 -3.55 -5.59
C ALA A 28 10.58 -4.85 -4.83
N GLY A 29 9.63 -5.79 -4.68
CA GLY A 29 9.85 -7.07 -4.01
C GLY A 29 9.74 -7.00 -2.48
N TRP A 30 8.98 -6.04 -1.95
CA TRP A 30 8.70 -5.93 -0.53
C TRP A 30 7.37 -6.62 -0.20
N ALA A 31 7.29 -7.24 0.97
CA ALA A 31 6.03 -7.68 1.55
C ALA A 31 5.34 -6.47 2.19
N VAL A 32 4.09 -6.20 1.80
CA VAL A 32 3.37 -4.98 2.19
C VAL A 32 2.09 -5.34 2.92
N ASP A 33 1.93 -4.78 4.13
CA ASP A 33 0.69 -4.79 4.89
C ASP A 33 0.09 -3.37 4.90
N LEU A 34 -1.10 -3.20 4.34
CA LEU A 34 -1.81 -1.91 4.32
C LEU A 34 -3.08 -2.01 5.15
N PHE A 35 -3.25 -1.06 6.07
CA PHE A 35 -4.44 -0.96 6.91
C PHE A 35 -5.18 0.35 6.62
N GLU A 36 -6.48 0.26 6.38
CA GLU A 36 -7.38 1.40 6.24
C GLU A 36 -8.43 1.35 7.36
N ARG A 37 -8.76 2.51 7.92
CA ARG A 37 -9.77 2.65 8.97
C ARG A 37 -11.19 2.44 8.43
N ALA A 38 -11.44 2.86 7.20
CA ALA A 38 -12.73 2.67 6.54
C ALA A 38 -13.05 1.17 6.39
N PRO A 39 -14.32 0.76 6.59
CA PRO A 39 -14.70 -0.64 6.50
C PRO A 39 -14.62 -1.21 5.08
N ALA A 40 -14.48 -0.34 4.09
CA ALA A 40 -14.25 -0.68 2.69
C ALA A 40 -13.41 0.41 2.01
N PHE A 41 -12.67 0.03 0.98
CA PHE A 41 -12.06 0.99 0.08
C PHE A 41 -13.16 1.73 -0.70
N GLY A 42 -13.00 3.03 -0.83
CA GLY A 42 -13.89 3.89 -1.58
C GLY A 42 -13.30 5.28 -1.67
N GLU A 43 -13.65 6.01 -2.73
CA GLU A 43 -13.23 7.40 -2.88
C GLU A 43 -14.21 8.30 -2.12
N VAL A 44 -13.70 9.06 -1.14
CA VAL A 44 -14.44 10.20 -0.58
C VAL A 44 -14.02 11.43 -1.38
N GLY A 45 -14.73 11.71 -2.47
CA GLY A 45 -14.47 12.88 -3.31
C GLY A 45 -14.99 12.74 -4.74
N ALA A 46 -15.55 13.82 -5.28
CA ALA A 46 -16.04 13.91 -6.64
C ALA A 46 -14.92 13.61 -7.64
N GLY A 47 -15.21 12.80 -8.66
CA GLY A 47 -14.23 12.30 -9.63
C GLY A 47 -13.14 13.31 -9.97
N VAL A 48 -11.89 12.95 -9.69
CA VAL A 48 -10.72 13.59 -10.30
C VAL A 48 -10.87 13.41 -11.81
N GLN A 49 -11.22 14.50 -12.50
CA GLN A 49 -11.13 14.66 -13.96
C GLN A 49 -9.79 15.31 -14.30
#